data_AF-A0A7C4IFP0-F1
#
_entry.id   AF-A0A7C4IFP0-F1
#
_cell.length_a   1.000
_cell.length_b   1.000
_cell.length_c   1.000
_cell.angle_alpha   90.00
_cell.angle_beta   90.00
_cell.angle_gamma   90.00
#
_symmetry.space_group_name_H-M   'P 1'
#
loop_
_entity.id
_entity.type
_entity.pdbx_description
1 polymer ?
#
loop_
_entity_poly.entity_id
_entity_poly.type
_entity_poly.pdbx_seq_one_letter_code
_entity_poly.pdbx_strand_id
1 'polypeptide(L)' 'MRGLLTPWPVDEPADWARWVDAPQTSAEVAALREHIRRGRPYGDRTWTTATAAKLHLESTLHPRGRPRGEQRT' A
#
# COMPACT_ATOMS: atom_id res chain seq x y z
N MET A 1 14.12 -17.90 -24.89
CA MET A 1 12.94 -17.54 -24.07
C MET A 1 12.27 -16.28 -24.61
N ARG A 2 11.67 -16.33 -25.81
CA ARG A 2 10.79 -15.26 -26.31
C ARG A 2 9.53 -15.97 -26.78
N GLY A 3 8.42 -15.76 -26.08
CA GLY A 3 7.16 -16.49 -26.28
C GLY A 3 6.45 -16.98 -25.00
N LEU A 4 7.06 -16.80 -23.81
CA LEU A 4 6.44 -17.16 -22.52
C LEU A 4 5.61 -16.04 -21.91
N LEU A 5 5.79 -14.79 -22.36
CA LEU A 5 5.14 -13.61 -21.79
C LEU A 5 4.07 -13.10 -22.75
N THR A 6 2.89 -12.80 -22.20
CA THR A 6 1.87 -12.05 -22.91
C THR A 6 2.31 -10.60 -23.12
N PRO A 7 1.82 -9.93 -24.17
CA PRO A 7 2.02 -8.49 -24.33
C PRO A 7 1.56 -7.72 -23.09
N TRP A 8 2.18 -6.56 -22.87
CA TRP A 8 1.76 -5.65 -21.81
C TRP A 8 0.32 -5.15 -22.08
N PRO A 9 -0.51 -4.99 -21.04
CA PRO A 9 -1.86 -4.41 -21.19
C PRO A 9 -1.84 -2.90 -21.46
N VAL A 10 -0.66 -2.28 -21.35
CA VAL A 10 -0.36 -0.87 -21.61
C VAL A 10 0.98 -0.79 -22.33
N ASP A 11 1.37 0.38 -22.84
CA ASP A 11 2.69 0.55 -23.45
C ASP A 11 3.81 0.26 -22.45
N GLU A 12 4.83 -0.48 -22.89
CA GLU A 12 5.98 -0.82 -22.05
C GLU A 12 6.76 0.45 -21.70
N PRO A 13 6.96 0.76 -20.39
CA PRO A 13 7.74 1.91 -19.99
C PRO A 13 9.20 1.77 -20.43
N ALA A 14 9.74 2.81 -21.08
CA ALA A 14 11.11 2.79 -21.63
C ALA A 14 12.20 2.42 -20.60
N ASP A 15 12.03 2.83 -19.34
CA ASP A 15 12.98 2.60 -18.25
C ASP A 15 12.49 1.57 -17.22
N TRP A 16 11.61 0.64 -17.63
CA TRP A 16 10.96 -0.31 -16.71
C TRP A 16 11.95 -1.05 -15.79
N ALA A 17 12.99 -1.66 -16.35
CA ALA A 17 13.97 -2.43 -15.57
C ALA A 17 14.67 -1.55 -14.52
N ARG A 18 15.11 -0.35 -14.92
CA ARG A 18 15.74 0.62 -14.01
C ARG A 18 14.80 1.04 -12.87
N TRP A 19 13.52 1.24 -13.18
CA TRP A 19 12.52 1.63 -12.19
C TRP A 19 12.24 0.52 -11.19
N VAL A 20 12.10 -0.74 -11.65
CA VAL A 20 11.89 -1.91 -10.78
C VAL A 20 13.10 -2.19 -9.90
N ASP A 21 14.31 -2.05 -10.45
CA ASP A 21 15.56 -2.32 -9.74
C ASP A 21 15.96 -1.18 -8.78
N ALA A 22 15.26 -0.04 -8.82
CA ALA A 22 15.54 1.08 -7.94
C ALA A 22 15.28 0.71 -6.46
N PRO A 23 16.23 0.97 -5.54
CA PRO A 23 16.05 0.62 -4.15
C PRO A 23 14.97 1.51 -3.50
N GLN A 24 14.14 0.90 -2.67
CA GLN A 24 13.21 1.62 -1.81
C GLN A 24 13.96 2.26 -0.64
N THR A 25 13.52 3.44 -0.23
CA THR A 25 14.01 4.10 0.98
C THR A 25 13.60 3.32 2.23
N SER A 26 14.31 3.53 3.34
CA SER A 26 13.97 2.93 4.63
C SER A 26 12.57 3.31 5.11
N ALA A 27 12.12 4.54 4.81
CA ALA A 27 10.79 5.02 5.14
C ALA A 27 9.70 4.28 4.35
N GLU A 28 9.89 4.08 3.05
CA GLU A 28 8.96 3.32 2.20
C GLU A 28 8.85 1.86 2.65
N VAL A 29 9.99 1.22 2.94
CA VAL A 29 10.00 -0.16 3.46
C VAL A 29 9.31 -0.25 4.81
N ALA A 30 9.54 0.72 5.72
CA ALA A 30 8.86 0.75 7.01
C ALA A 30 7.34 0.93 6.86
N ALA A 31 6.92 1.82 5.96
CA ALA A 31 5.51 2.02 5.64
C ALA A 31 4.86 0.74 5.07
N LEU A 32 5.49 0.10 4.09
CA LEU A 32 5.01 -1.18 3.54
C LEU A 32 4.85 -2.25 4.62
N ARG A 33 5.86 -2.44 5.47
CA ARG A 33 5.82 -3.39 6.59
C ARG A 33 4.70 -3.06 7.57
N GLU A 34 4.48 -1.79 7.89
CA GLU A 34 3.37 -1.37 8.73
C GLU A 34 2.03 -1.72 8.08
N HIS A 35 1.85 -1.41 6.79
CA HIS A 35 0.60 -1.66 6.08
C HIS A 35 0.28 -3.16 6.00
N ILE A 36 1.28 -4.00 5.72
CA ILE A 36 1.17 -5.47 5.78
C ILE A 36 0.74 -5.92 7.18
N ARG A 37 1.47 -5.48 8.22
CA ARG A 37 1.18 -5.88 9.62
C ARG A 37 -0.21 -5.42 10.08
N ARG A 38 -0.68 -4.28 9.58
CA ARG A 38 -1.99 -3.70 9.92
C ARG A 38 -3.12 -4.28 9.06
N GLY A 39 -2.81 -4.88 7.92
CA GLY A 39 -3.78 -5.32 6.93
C GLY A 39 -4.47 -4.16 6.21
N ARG A 40 -3.83 -2.98 6.13
CA ARG A 40 -4.43 -1.79 5.49
C ARG A 40 -3.91 -1.58 4.06
N PRO A 41 -4.73 -1.05 3.12
CA PRO A 41 -4.27 -0.71 1.78
C PRO A 41 -3.07 0.25 1.80
N TYR A 42 -2.14 0.11 0.85
CA TYR A 42 -0.96 0.98 0.70
C TYR A 42 -1.08 1.85 -0.55
N GLY A 43 -0.93 3.16 -0.39
CA GLY A 43 -1.03 4.14 -1.47
C GLY A 43 -1.34 5.54 -0.95
N ASP A 44 -1.80 6.42 -1.84
CA ASP A 44 -2.29 7.75 -1.47
C ASP A 44 -3.40 7.66 -0.40
N ARG A 45 -3.51 8.69 0.45
CA ARG A 45 -4.50 8.73 1.54
C ARG A 45 -5.95 8.65 1.04
N THR A 46 -6.25 9.32 -0.07
CA THR A 46 -7.58 9.33 -0.69
C THR A 46 -7.92 7.94 -1.20
N TRP A 47 -6.97 7.32 -1.92
CA TRP A 47 -7.13 5.96 -2.43
C TRP A 47 -7.23 4.92 -1.31
N THR A 48 -6.41 5.07 -0.26
CA THR A 48 -6.39 4.17 0.89
C THR A 48 -7.73 4.18 1.61
N THR A 49 -8.30 5.37 1.86
CA THR A 49 -9.62 5.51 2.49
C THR A 49 -10.72 4.91 1.62
N ALA A 50 -10.74 5.23 0.32
CA ALA A 50 -11.74 4.72 -0.61
C ALA A 50 -11.66 3.18 -0.76
N THR A 51 -10.46 2.64 -0.83
CA THR A 51 -10.21 1.19 -0.95
C THR A 51 -10.56 0.47 0.34
N ALA A 52 -10.23 1.04 1.50
CA ALA A 52 -10.62 0.48 2.79
C ALA A 52 -12.14 0.42 2.91
N ALA A 53 -12.87 1.46 2.49
CA ALA A 53 -14.33 1.46 2.48
C ALA A 53 -14.90 0.39 1.53
N LYS A 54 -14.38 0.31 0.30
CA LYS A 54 -14.82 -0.67 -0.70
C LYS A 54 -14.60 -2.12 -0.26
N LEU A 55 -13.54 -2.38 0.51
CA LEU A 55 -13.16 -3.72 0.96
C LEU A 55 -13.60 -4.02 2.40
N HIS A 56 -14.33 -3.11 3.06
CA HIS A 56 -14.73 -3.24 4.47
C HIS A 56 -13.55 -3.41 5.44
N LEU A 57 -12.44 -2.69 5.19
CA LEU A 57 -11.19 -2.71 5.95
C LEU A 57 -10.95 -1.43 6.75
N GLU A 58 -11.96 -0.60 6.99
CA GLU A 58 -11.83 0.69 7.69
C GLU A 58 -11.23 0.51 9.09
N SER A 59 -11.58 -0.59 9.77
CA SER A 59 -11.04 -0.96 11.08
C SER A 59 -9.50 -1.05 11.11
N THR A 60 -8.86 -1.36 9.97
CA THR A 60 -7.40 -1.47 9.86
C THR A 60 -6.68 -0.12 9.92
N LEU A 61 -7.40 0.96 9.61
CA LEU A 61 -6.90 2.34 9.65
C LEU A 61 -6.86 2.88 11.09
N HIS A 62 -7.78 2.44 11.95
CA HIS A 62 -7.87 2.89 13.35
C HIS A 62 -6.79 2.25 14.24
N PRO A 63 -6.30 2.97 15.28
CA PRO A 63 -5.38 2.39 16.25
C PRO A 63 -5.89 1.06 16.82
N ARG A 64 -5.00 0.07 16.95
CA ARG A 64 -5.36 -1.23 17.54
C ARG A 64 -5.59 -1.11 19.04
N GLY A 65 -6.58 -1.84 19.53
CA GLY A 65 -6.91 -1.92 20.94
C GLY A 65 -8.10 -1.04 21.33
N ARG A 66 -8.40 -1.01 22.63
CA ARG A 66 -9.49 -0.20 23.15
C ARG A 66 -9.18 1.29 22.95
N PRO A 67 -10.11 2.09 22.43
CA PRO A 67 -9.97 3.54 22.43
C PRO A 67 -9.67 4.03 23.85
N ARG A 68 -8.67 4.90 23.99
CA ARG A 68 -8.41 5.55 25.29
C ARG A 68 -9.64 6.40 25.59
N GLY A 69 -10.30 6.12 26.72
CA GLY A 69 -11.43 6.93 27.17
C GLY A 69 -11.01 8.40 27.29
N GLU A 70 -11.94 9.30 26.98
CA GLU A 70 -11.72 10.74 27.14
C GLU A 70 -11.18 11.04 28.53
N GLN A 71 -9.98 11.63 28.59
CA GLN A 71 -9.60 12.44 29.73
C GLN A 71 -10.50 13.66 29.69
N ARG A 72 -11.61 13.58 30.42
CA ARG A 72 -12.46 14.73 30.71
C ARG A 72 -11.63 15.67 31.59
N THR A 73 -11.03 16.67 30.96
CA THR A 73 -10.51 17.88 31.64
C THR A 73 -11.69 18.74 32.05
#